data_AF-X0TQ26-F1
#
_entry.id   AF-X0TQ26-F1
#
_cell.length_a   1.000
_cell.length_b   1.000
_cell.length_c   1.000
_cell.angle_alpha   90.00
_cell.angle_beta   90.00
_cell.angle_gamma   90.00
#
_symmetry.space_group_name_H-M   'P 1'
#
loop_
_entity.id
_entity.type
_entity.pdbx_description
1 polymer ?
#
loop_
_entity_poly.entity_id
_entity_poly.type
_entity_poly.pdbx_seq_one_letter_code
_entity_poly.pdbx_strand_id
1 'polypeptide(L)'
;MKEKFEHLKEIIKEKDSLMIAFSGGIDSSLVAKIAHDVLNEKALAVTLTSDTFSKRELENAKKIAKEIGVHHVIVKSSELGNEAFVKNPENRCYYCKKEEAIVLKRIANENRIKYIADGVNLSDFDEHRPGIKALDEEDVIHPLVEAGVKKSDIKVMAKFLGLSNYDMPSTTCLASR
;
A
#
# COMPACT_ATOMS: atom_id res chain seq x y z
N MET A 1 -9.95 -16.98 -9.16
CA MET A 1 -8.54 -16.51 -9.18
C MET A 1 -8.21 -15.85 -10.52
N LYS A 2 -8.21 -16.57 -11.66
CA LYS A 2 -7.83 -15.99 -12.97
C LYS A 2 -8.63 -14.74 -13.36
N GLU A 3 -9.95 -14.79 -13.22
CA GLU A 3 -10.82 -13.64 -13.52
C GLU A 3 -10.49 -12.41 -12.67
N LYS A 4 -10.37 -12.58 -11.34
CA LYS A 4 -9.98 -11.49 -10.43
C LYS A 4 -8.60 -10.92 -10.73
N PHE A 5 -7.65 -11.77 -11.13
CA PHE A 5 -6.30 -11.35 -11.51
C PHE A 5 -6.30 -10.49 -12.78
N GLU A 6 -7.03 -10.93 -13.82
CA GLU A 6 -7.15 -10.14 -15.04
C GLU A 6 -7.94 -8.85 -14.80
N HIS A 7 -9.00 -8.89 -13.99
CA HIS A 7 -9.76 -7.69 -13.65
C HIS A 7 -8.92 -6.67 -12.87
N LEU A 8 -8.08 -7.13 -11.92
CA LEU A 8 -7.13 -6.27 -11.22
C LEU A 8 -6.13 -5.61 -12.17
N LYS A 9 -5.63 -6.35 -13.17
CA LYS A 9 -4.75 -5.80 -14.21
C LYS A 9 -5.46 -4.73 -15.04
N GLU A 10 -6.71 -4.94 -15.41
CA GLU A 10 -7.53 -3.97 -16.15
C GLU A 10 -7.72 -2.68 -15.35
N ILE A 11 -8.15 -2.79 -14.08
CA ILE A 11 -8.32 -1.64 -13.17
C ILE A 11 -7.04 -0.81 -13.10
N ILE A 12 -5.89 -1.45 -12.92
CA ILE A 12 -4.59 -0.77 -12.83
C ILE A 12 -4.21 -0.14 -14.18
N LYS A 13 -4.42 -0.84 -15.29
CA LYS A 13 -4.10 -0.35 -16.64
C LYS A 13 -4.86 0.93 -16.98
N GLU A 14 -6.14 1.02 -16.57
CA GLU A 14 -7.00 2.18 -16.82
C GLU A 14 -6.54 3.46 -16.10
N LYS A 15 -5.72 3.35 -15.04
CA LYS A 15 -5.22 4.52 -14.30
C LYS A 15 -4.11 5.29 -15.02
N ASP A 16 -3.48 4.69 -16.04
CA ASP A 16 -2.32 5.19 -16.80
C ASP A 16 -1.03 5.40 -15.98
N SER A 17 -1.10 5.98 -14.78
CA SER A 17 0.02 6.10 -13.83
C SER A 17 -0.47 5.83 -12.41
N LEU A 18 0.35 5.13 -11.62
CA LEU A 18 -0.05 4.66 -10.30
C LEU A 18 1.10 4.73 -9.29
N MET A 19 0.83 5.38 -8.16
CA MET A 19 1.67 5.35 -6.97
C MET A 19 1.10 4.32 -6.00
N ILE A 20 1.93 3.49 -5.42
CA ILE A 20 1.54 2.47 -4.45
C ILE A 20 2.07 2.87 -3.07
N ALA A 21 1.17 3.04 -2.10
CA ALA A 21 1.53 3.12 -0.69
C ALA A 21 2.10 1.76 -0.26
N PHE A 22 3.42 1.68 -0.16
CA PHE A 22 4.16 0.43 -0.17
C PHE A 22 4.85 0.15 1.16
N SER A 23 4.34 -0.85 1.88
CA SER A 23 4.85 -1.29 3.19
C SER A 23 5.80 -2.49 3.12
N GLY A 24 5.94 -3.14 1.96
CA GLY A 24 6.66 -4.41 1.81
C GLY A 24 5.89 -5.65 2.30
N GLY A 25 4.67 -5.47 2.80
CA GLY A 25 3.74 -6.57 3.08
C GLY A 25 3.21 -7.21 1.79
N ILE A 26 2.66 -8.41 1.90
CA ILE A 26 2.21 -9.19 0.73
C ILE A 26 1.15 -8.45 -0.12
N ASP A 27 0.23 -7.72 0.51
CA ASP A 27 -0.89 -7.06 -0.19
C ASP A 27 -0.39 -5.90 -1.06
N SER A 28 0.39 -4.97 -0.48
CA SER A 28 0.99 -3.86 -1.21
C SER A 28 2.05 -4.33 -2.22
N SER A 29 2.72 -5.46 -1.96
CA SER A 29 3.65 -6.08 -2.91
C SER A 29 2.95 -6.66 -4.13
N LEU A 30 1.78 -7.27 -3.96
CA LEU A 30 0.98 -7.76 -5.08
C LEU A 30 0.55 -6.60 -5.99
N VAL A 31 0.05 -5.51 -5.40
CA VAL A 31 -0.35 -4.32 -6.16
C VAL A 31 0.87 -3.71 -6.88
N ALA A 32 2.00 -3.54 -6.19
CA ALA A 32 3.22 -3.00 -6.79
C ALA A 32 3.74 -3.88 -7.94
N LYS A 33 3.70 -5.21 -7.79
CA LYS A 33 4.13 -6.14 -8.85
C LYS A 33 3.26 -6.04 -10.08
N ILE A 34 1.94 -6.07 -9.92
CA ILE A 34 1.01 -5.97 -11.05
C ILE A 34 1.08 -4.59 -11.70
N ALA A 35 1.20 -3.52 -10.91
CA ALA A 35 1.38 -2.17 -11.43
C ALA A 35 2.67 -2.05 -12.25
N HIS A 36 3.78 -2.59 -11.77
CA HIS A 36 5.01 -2.61 -12.55
C HIS A 36 4.87 -3.42 -13.85
N ASP A 37 4.27 -4.62 -13.79
CA ASP A 37 4.09 -5.47 -14.98
C ASP A 37 3.18 -4.83 -16.04
N VAL A 38 2.20 -4.02 -15.63
CA VAL A 38 1.20 -3.40 -16.52
C VAL A 38 1.60 -2.00 -16.98
N LEU A 39 2.18 -1.18 -16.11
CA LEU A 39 2.46 0.24 -16.33
C LEU A 39 3.95 0.57 -16.47
N ASN A 40 4.84 -0.38 -16.18
CA ASN A 40 6.29 -0.24 -16.22
C ASN A 40 6.78 1.01 -15.45
N GLU A 41 7.44 1.96 -16.13
CA GLU A 41 7.98 3.21 -15.55
C GLU A 41 6.91 4.14 -14.95
N LYS A 42 5.63 3.93 -15.29
CA LYS A 42 4.52 4.72 -14.74
C LYS A 42 4.00 4.18 -13.39
N ALA A 43 4.64 3.15 -12.83
CA ALA A 43 4.40 2.64 -11.49
C ALA A 43 5.49 3.09 -10.51
N LEU A 44 5.08 3.67 -9.38
CA LEU A 44 5.98 4.11 -8.31
C LEU A 44 5.56 3.52 -6.97
N ALA A 45 6.46 2.80 -6.31
CA ALA A 45 6.26 2.37 -4.93
C ALA A 45 6.81 3.44 -3.97
N VAL A 46 6.03 3.84 -2.97
CA VAL A 46 6.49 4.78 -1.94
C VAL A 46 6.35 4.17 -0.56
N THR A 47 7.47 4.07 0.17
CA THR A 47 7.48 3.71 1.59
C THR A 47 7.65 4.96 2.43
N LEU A 48 6.62 5.28 3.23
CA LEU A 48 6.73 6.27 4.28
C LEU A 48 7.32 5.62 5.53
N THR A 49 8.42 6.18 6.03
CA THR A 49 9.06 5.71 7.26
C THR A 49 8.88 6.75 8.35
N SER A 50 8.53 6.29 9.54
CA SER A 50 8.45 7.09 10.77
C SER A 50 9.35 6.48 11.84
N ASP A 51 9.42 7.12 13.01
CA ASP A 51 10.16 6.57 14.15
C ASP A 51 9.50 5.29 14.72
N THR A 52 8.25 5.00 14.36
CA THR A 52 7.54 3.75 14.71
C THR A 52 7.64 2.68 13.62
N PHE A 53 8.23 3.00 12.46
CA PHE A 53 8.42 2.05 11.36
C PHE A 53 9.70 1.24 11.59
N SER A 54 9.59 -0.09 11.68
CA SER A 54 10.74 -0.88 12.06
C SER A 54 11.79 -0.93 10.95
N LYS A 55 13.08 -0.92 11.33
CA LYS A 55 14.19 -1.10 10.37
C LYS A 55 14.03 -2.40 9.57
N ARG A 56 13.51 -3.45 10.19
CA ARG A 56 13.27 -4.75 9.55
C ARG A 56 12.21 -4.64 8.44
N GLU A 57 11.12 -3.93 8.69
CA GLU A 57 10.09 -3.69 7.66
C GLU A 57 10.65 -2.85 6.51
N LEU A 58 11.49 -1.86 6.81
CA LEU A 58 12.11 -1.03 5.77
C LEU A 58 13.06 -1.83 4.87
N GLU A 59 13.93 -2.65 5.46
CA GLU A 59 14.83 -3.51 4.68
C GLU A 59 14.04 -4.55 3.87
N ASN A 60 12.92 -5.05 4.41
CA ASN A 60 12.04 -5.92 3.65
C ASN A 60 11.38 -5.20 2.47
N ALA A 61 10.84 -3.98 2.68
CA ALA A 61 10.26 -3.19 1.61
C ALA A 61 11.28 -2.94 0.48
N LYS A 62 12.50 -2.50 0.81
CA LYS A 62 13.60 -2.33 -0.17
C LYS A 62 13.89 -3.61 -0.95
N LYS A 63 13.99 -4.74 -0.25
CA LYS A 63 14.26 -6.03 -0.87
C LYS A 63 13.16 -6.39 -1.88
N ILE A 64 11.90 -6.30 -1.48
CA ILE A 64 10.77 -6.67 -2.33
C ILE A 64 10.60 -5.70 -3.51
N ALA A 65 10.78 -4.41 -3.31
CA ALA A 65 10.76 -3.46 -4.42
C ALA A 65 11.85 -3.77 -5.45
N LYS A 66 13.08 -4.07 -4.99
CA LYS A 66 14.19 -4.47 -5.86
C LYS A 66 13.91 -5.78 -6.60
N GLU A 67 13.30 -6.75 -5.92
CA GLU A 67 12.88 -8.02 -6.51
C GLU A 67 11.84 -7.82 -7.62
N ILE A 68 10.87 -6.92 -7.39
CA ILE A 68 9.84 -6.56 -8.38
C ILE A 68 10.43 -5.81 -9.58
N GLY A 69 11.43 -4.97 -9.36
CA GLY A 69 11.96 -4.04 -10.36
C GLY A 69 11.24 -2.69 -10.41
N VAL A 70 10.33 -2.43 -9.47
CA VAL A 70 9.56 -1.18 -9.40
C VAL A 70 10.42 -0.02 -8.90
N HIS A 71 10.22 1.17 -9.46
CA HIS A 71 10.85 2.37 -8.92
C HIS A 71 10.36 2.61 -7.49
N HIS A 72 11.29 2.73 -6.54
CA HIS A 72 10.99 2.78 -5.11
C HIS A 72 11.57 4.03 -4.47
N VAL A 73 10.70 4.82 -3.85
CA VAL A 73 11.06 6.02 -3.11
C VAL A 73 10.77 5.81 -1.62
N ILE A 74 11.74 6.17 -0.79
CA ILE A 74 11.61 6.14 0.66
C ILE A 74 11.57 7.56 1.17
N VAL A 75 10.52 7.91 1.91
CA VAL A 75 10.36 9.26 2.46
C VAL A 75 10.19 9.16 3.96
N LYS A 76 10.98 9.95 4.70
CA LYS A 76 10.78 10.09 6.15
C LYS A 76 9.59 11.01 6.41
N SER A 77 8.55 10.47 7.05
CA SER A 77 7.44 11.21 7.63
C SER A 77 7.55 11.20 9.16
N SER A 78 6.84 12.10 9.83
CA SER A 78 6.79 12.13 11.29
C SER A 78 5.36 12.30 11.77
N GLU A 79 4.71 11.17 12.03
CA GLU A 79 3.41 11.10 12.72
C GLU A 79 3.48 11.59 14.17
N LEU A 80 4.68 11.64 14.76
CA LEU A 80 4.92 12.22 16.09
C LEU A 80 4.77 13.75 16.10
N GLY A 81 4.77 14.39 14.92
CA GLY A 81 4.43 15.80 14.79
C GLY A 81 2.92 16.07 14.93
N ASN A 82 2.08 15.03 14.92
CA ASN A 82 0.63 15.15 15.03
C ASN A 82 0.15 14.91 16.45
N GLU A 83 -0.28 15.96 17.14
CA GLU A 83 -0.85 15.85 18.49
C GLU A 83 -2.07 14.92 18.57
N ALA A 84 -2.87 14.80 17.51
CA ALA A 84 -4.03 13.91 17.46
C ALA A 84 -3.62 12.43 17.38
N PHE A 85 -2.49 12.13 16.74
CA PHE A 85 -1.91 10.78 16.74
C PHE A 85 -1.20 10.46 18.06
N VAL A 86 -0.40 11.41 18.58
CA VAL A 86 0.39 11.25 19.82
C VAL A 86 -0.50 10.99 21.04
N LYS A 87 -1.72 11.52 21.07
CA LYS A 87 -2.72 11.20 22.12
C LYS A 87 -3.19 9.74 22.11
N ASN A 88 -2.79 8.96 21.09
CA ASN A 88 -3.09 7.55 20.90
C ASN A 88 -4.59 7.20 21.06
N PRO A 89 -5.53 7.93 20.44
CA PRO A 89 -6.95 7.63 20.59
C PRO A 89 -7.32 6.31 19.89
N GLU A 90 -8.53 5.80 20.15
CA GLU A 90 -9.03 4.59 19.47
C GLU A 90 -8.97 4.71 17.94
N ASN A 91 -9.23 5.90 17.41
CA ASN A 91 -9.17 6.22 15.98
C ASN A 91 -7.79 6.72 15.49
N ARG A 92 -6.69 6.47 16.21
CA ARG A 92 -5.32 6.87 15.79
C ARG A 92 -4.97 6.52 14.34
N CYS A 93 -5.46 5.37 13.85
CA CYS A 93 -5.23 4.93 12.48
C CYS A 93 -5.83 5.88 11.44
N TYR A 94 -6.94 6.58 11.76
CA TYR A 94 -7.49 7.62 10.90
C TYR A 94 -6.50 8.77 10.73
N TYR A 95 -5.98 9.32 11.84
CA TYR A 95 -5.05 10.44 11.80
C TYR A 95 -3.75 10.07 11.10
N CYS A 96 -3.17 8.92 11.42
CA CYS A 96 -1.97 8.41 10.74
C CYS A 96 -2.18 8.29 9.23
N LYS A 97 -3.26 7.63 8.78
CA LYS A 97 -3.55 7.46 7.35
C LYS A 97 -3.87 8.76 6.63
N LYS A 98 -4.53 9.71 7.29
CA LYS A 98 -4.80 11.05 6.74
C LYS A 98 -3.49 11.77 6.43
N GLU A 99 -2.52 11.72 7.33
CA GLU A 99 -1.20 12.32 7.11
C GLU A 99 -0.39 11.61 6.04
N GLU A 100 -0.37 10.28 6.06
CA GLU A 100 0.27 9.49 5.01
C GLU A 100 -0.28 9.89 3.63
N ALA A 101 -1.60 9.99 3.49
CA ALA A 101 -2.24 10.37 2.23
C ALA A 101 -1.84 11.79 1.78
N ILE A 102 -1.76 12.77 2.68
CA ILE A 102 -1.30 14.13 2.36
C ILE A 102 0.14 14.10 1.82
N VAL A 103 1.03 13.36 2.46
CA VAL A 103 2.43 13.23 2.02
C VAL A 103 2.51 12.52 0.66
N LEU A 104 1.75 11.45 0.46
CA LEU A 104 1.69 10.72 -0.80
C LEU A 104 1.15 11.60 -1.94
N LYS A 105 0.11 12.41 -1.70
CA LYS A 105 -0.41 13.38 -2.69
C LYS A 105 0.64 14.38 -3.14
N ARG A 106 1.45 14.90 -2.21
CA ARG A 106 2.57 15.80 -2.56
C ARG A 106 3.57 15.10 -3.49
N ILE A 107 4.00 13.89 -3.13
CA ILE A 107 4.97 13.11 -3.93
C ILE A 107 4.37 12.74 -5.29
N ALA A 108 3.08 12.40 -5.35
CA ALA A 108 2.40 12.04 -6.60
C ALA A 108 2.38 13.22 -7.56
N ASN A 109 2.08 14.42 -7.06
CA ASN A 109 2.14 15.65 -7.84
C ASN A 109 3.56 15.95 -8.36
N GLU A 110 4.58 15.82 -7.50
CA GLU A 110 5.99 16.03 -7.87
C GLU A 110 6.45 15.05 -8.97
N ASN A 111 5.91 13.82 -8.97
CA ASN A 111 6.24 12.76 -9.93
C ASN A 111 5.25 12.66 -11.11
N ARG A 112 4.27 13.57 -11.21
CA ARG A 112 3.22 13.58 -12.24
C ARG A 112 2.42 12.28 -12.32
N ILE A 113 2.17 11.67 -11.17
CA ILE A 113 1.35 10.47 -11.04
C ILE A 113 -0.08 10.86 -10.67
N LYS A 114 -1.05 10.30 -11.39
CA LYS A 114 -2.46 10.70 -11.29
C LYS A 114 -3.22 10.01 -10.15
N TYR A 115 -2.89 8.75 -9.84
CA TYR A 115 -3.61 7.96 -8.86
C TYR A 115 -2.69 7.39 -7.79
N ILE A 116 -3.20 7.27 -6.57
CA ILE A 116 -2.53 6.63 -5.44
C ILE A 116 -3.37 5.42 -5.04
N ALA A 117 -2.75 4.25 -4.95
CA ALA A 117 -3.35 3.00 -4.49
C ALA A 117 -2.72 2.52 -3.20
N ASP A 118 -3.49 1.76 -2.41
CA ASP A 118 -2.97 1.00 -1.29
C ASP A 118 -3.11 -0.53 -1.52
N GLY A 119 -2.87 -1.30 -0.44
CA GLY A 119 -3.04 -2.75 -0.42
C GLY A 119 -4.27 -3.23 0.36
N VAL A 120 -5.26 -2.37 0.62
CA VAL A 120 -6.50 -2.81 1.29
C VAL A 120 -7.21 -3.81 0.39
N ASN A 121 -7.63 -4.93 0.96
CA ASN A 121 -8.30 -6.01 0.24
C ASN A 121 -9.70 -6.28 0.78
N LEU A 122 -10.49 -7.09 0.06
CA LEU A 122 -11.89 -7.29 0.39
C LEU A 122 -12.11 -7.91 1.78
N SER A 123 -11.13 -8.66 2.32
CA SER A 123 -11.23 -9.22 3.68
C SER A 123 -11.08 -8.17 4.78
N ASP A 124 -10.60 -6.97 4.46
CA ASP A 124 -10.44 -5.87 5.40
C ASP A 124 -11.73 -5.03 5.56
N PHE A 125 -12.65 -5.11 4.59
CA PHE A 125 -13.86 -4.27 4.52
C PHE A 125 -14.96 -4.65 5.53
N ASP A 126 -14.91 -5.88 6.07
CA ASP A 126 -15.86 -6.37 7.06
C ASP A 126 -15.52 -5.89 8.50
N GLU A 127 -14.41 -5.15 8.68
CA GLU A 127 -13.94 -4.66 9.98
C GLU A 127 -14.10 -3.14 10.13
N HIS A 128 -14.34 -2.66 11.35
CA HIS A 128 -14.32 -1.22 11.64
C HIS A 128 -12.89 -0.68 11.49
N ARG A 129 -12.57 -0.13 10.31
CA ARG A 129 -11.23 0.34 9.95
C ARG A 129 -11.20 1.85 9.68
N PRO A 130 -11.00 2.67 10.73
CA PRO A 130 -10.97 4.12 10.60
C PRO A 130 -9.85 4.62 9.67
N GLY A 131 -8.79 3.83 9.46
CA GLY A 131 -7.75 4.13 8.48
C GLY A 131 -8.21 4.09 7.03
N ILE A 132 -9.10 3.17 6.65
CA ILE A 132 -9.64 3.07 5.28
C ILE A 132 -10.46 4.32 4.97
N LYS A 133 -11.32 4.73 5.90
CA LYS A 133 -12.10 5.96 5.78
C LYS A 133 -11.22 7.20 5.52
N ALA A 134 -10.07 7.30 6.17
CA ALA A 134 -9.15 8.43 5.94
C ALA A 134 -8.57 8.43 4.52
N LEU A 135 -8.32 7.24 3.96
CA LEU A 135 -7.82 7.06 2.60
C LEU A 135 -8.90 7.33 1.55
N ASP A 136 -10.14 6.88 1.79
CA ASP A 136 -11.31 7.18 0.94
C ASP A 136 -11.54 8.70 0.82
N GLU A 137 -11.49 9.42 1.95
CA GLU A 137 -11.63 10.89 1.97
C GLU A 137 -10.51 11.62 1.22
N GLU A 138 -9.41 10.93 0.92
CA GLU A 138 -8.27 11.45 0.20
C GLU A 138 -8.13 10.86 -1.21
N ASP A 139 -9.18 10.24 -1.76
CA ASP A 139 -9.21 9.67 -3.11
C ASP A 139 -8.11 8.61 -3.38
N VAL A 140 -7.63 7.94 -2.32
CA VAL A 140 -6.75 6.77 -2.47
C VAL A 140 -7.62 5.59 -2.91
N ILE A 141 -7.23 4.95 -4.01
CA ILE A 141 -7.98 3.83 -4.56
C ILE A 141 -7.58 2.50 -3.92
N HIS A 142 -8.49 1.52 -3.98
CA HIS A 142 -8.32 0.20 -3.37
C HIS A 142 -8.43 -0.90 -4.44
N PRO A 143 -7.43 -1.09 -5.32
CA PRO A 143 -7.57 -1.95 -6.51
C PRO A 143 -7.92 -3.40 -6.17
N LEU A 144 -7.45 -3.92 -5.04
CA LEU A 144 -7.78 -5.28 -4.59
C LEU A 144 -9.25 -5.40 -4.17
N VAL A 145 -9.83 -4.37 -3.56
CA VAL A 145 -11.26 -4.33 -3.23
C VAL A 145 -12.08 -4.23 -4.50
N GLU A 146 -11.73 -3.31 -5.41
CA GLU A 146 -12.39 -3.15 -6.72
C GLU A 146 -12.38 -4.47 -7.51
N ALA A 147 -11.28 -5.22 -7.45
CA ALA A 147 -11.14 -6.52 -8.11
C ALA A 147 -11.79 -7.70 -7.36
N GLY A 148 -12.42 -7.46 -6.21
CA GLY A 148 -13.03 -8.49 -5.36
C GLY A 148 -12.03 -9.49 -4.77
N VAL A 149 -10.75 -9.09 -4.63
CA VAL A 149 -9.64 -9.92 -4.16
C VAL A 149 -9.67 -10.02 -2.64
N LYS A 150 -9.73 -11.26 -2.13
CA LYS A 150 -9.66 -11.56 -0.68
C LYS A 150 -8.24 -11.93 -0.28
N LYS A 151 -7.94 -11.95 1.02
CA LYS A 151 -6.63 -12.35 1.54
C LYS A 151 -6.14 -13.72 1.06
N SER A 152 -7.05 -14.68 0.88
CA SER A 152 -6.74 -16.01 0.34
C SER A 152 -6.31 -15.98 -1.12
N ASP A 153 -6.90 -15.10 -1.93
CA ASP A 153 -6.53 -14.90 -3.34
C ASP A 153 -5.12 -14.29 -3.43
N ILE A 154 -4.79 -13.34 -2.56
CA ILE A 154 -3.49 -12.64 -2.55
C ILE A 154 -2.33 -13.62 -2.40
N LYS A 155 -2.40 -14.57 -1.45
CA LYS A 155 -1.35 -15.56 -1.25
C LYS A 155 -1.11 -16.41 -2.50
N VAL A 156 -2.19 -16.80 -3.19
CA VAL A 156 -2.12 -17.59 -4.42
C VAL A 156 -1.51 -16.77 -5.56
N MET A 157 -1.96 -15.52 -5.75
CA MET A 157 -1.45 -14.63 -6.79
C MET A 157 0.01 -14.25 -6.55
N ALA A 158 0.37 -13.88 -5.32
CA ALA A 158 1.75 -13.54 -4.96
C ALA A 158 2.70 -14.72 -5.21
N LYS A 159 2.29 -15.94 -4.84
CA LYS A 159 3.05 -17.16 -5.12
C LYS A 159 3.18 -17.43 -6.61
N PHE A 160 2.10 -17.25 -7.38
CA PHE A 160 2.09 -17.41 -8.84
C PHE A 160 3.05 -16.42 -9.53
N LEU A 161 3.13 -15.19 -9.03
CA LEU A 161 4.03 -14.14 -9.52
C LEU A 161 5.48 -14.28 -9.00
N GLY A 162 5.75 -15.29 -8.17
CA GLY A 162 7.09 -15.55 -7.65
C GLY A 162 7.55 -14.60 -6.54
N LEU A 163 6.65 -13.85 -5.90
CA LEU A 163 7.01 -12.92 -4.83
C LEU A 163 7.53 -13.66 -3.59
N SER A 164 8.76 -13.34 -3.15
CA SER A 164 9.41 -14.04 -2.04
C SER A 164 8.73 -13.84 -0.67
N ASN A 165 7.86 -12.84 -0.54
CA ASN A 165 7.07 -12.58 0.65
C ASN A 165 5.65 -13.19 0.64
N TYR A 166 5.33 -14.11 -0.28
CA TYR A 166 3.98 -14.69 -0.41
C TYR A 166 3.46 -15.40 0.87
N ASP A 167 4.35 -15.81 1.77
CA ASP A 167 4.00 -16.47 3.04
C ASP A 167 4.42 -15.66 4.27
N MET A 168 4.70 -14.37 4.08
CA MET A 168 5.04 -13.49 5.20
C MET A 168 3.80 -13.25 6.08
N PRO A 169 3.91 -13.37 7.41
CA PRO A 169 2.82 -13.03 8.31
C PRO A 169 2.54 -11.51 8.28
N SER A 170 1.27 -11.14 8.48
CA SER A 170 0.90 -9.73 8.66
C SER A 170 1.56 -9.17 9.93
N THR A 171 2.06 -7.94 9.85
CA THR A 171 2.55 -7.18 11.01
C THR A 171 1.51 -6.18 11.46
N THR A 172 1.51 -5.85 12.75
CA THR A 172 0.70 -4.78 13.33
C THR A 172 1.59 -3.58 13.69
N CYS A 173 1.02 -2.38 13.63
CA CYS A 173 1.71 -1.14 13.97
C CYS A 173 2.26 -1.19 15.41
N LEU A 174 3.48 -0.67 15.63
CA LEU A 174 4.07 -0.60 16.98
C LEU A 174 3.26 0.27 17.96
N ALA A 175 2.50 1.25 17.48
CA ALA A 175 1.60 2.06 18.30
C ALA A 175 0.38 1.28 18.85
N SER A 176 0.20 0.01 18.49
CA SER A 176 -0.80 -0.88 19.11
C SER A 176 -0.28 -1.64 20.32
N ARG A 177 0.96 -1.42 20.74
CA ARG A 177 1.63 -2.12 21.84
C ARG A 177 1.72 -1.27 23.09
#